data_AF-A0A6J0WSP8-F1
#
_entry.id   AF-A0A6J0WSP8-F1
#
_cell.length_a   1.000
_cell.length_b   1.000
_cell.length_c   1.000
_cell.angle_alpha   90.00
_cell.angle_beta   90.00
_cell.angle_gamma   90.00
#
_symmetry.space_group_name_H-M   'P 1'
#
loop_
_entity.id
_entity.type
_entity.pdbx_description
1 polymer ?
#
loop_
_entity_poly.entity_id
_entity_poly.type
_entity_poly.pdbx_seq_one_letter_code
_entity_poly.pdbx_strand_id
1 'polypeptide(L)'
;MKTGTVFVLVAFIIMGLEVACAQRPPIRGKQRPGFCPEVPKDSPGICLNGCSGDDSCPKGMKCCSNGCGYICKKPVFKGDSGGRGKAGLEVY
;
A
#
# COMPACT_ATOMS: atom_id res chain seq x y z
N MET A 1 46.85 -6.39 3.90
CA MET A 1 45.96 -5.22 3.77
C MET A 1 44.81 -5.43 2.77
N LYS A 2 45.02 -6.11 1.63
CA LYS A 2 43.99 -6.29 0.60
C LYS A 2 42.80 -7.19 1.00
N THR A 3 43.04 -8.22 1.79
CA THR A 3 41.98 -9.16 2.22
C THR A 3 40.96 -8.50 3.14
N GLY A 4 41.41 -7.61 4.04
CA GLY A 4 40.52 -6.86 4.93
C GLY A 4 39.57 -5.95 4.16
N THR A 5 40.06 -5.26 3.12
CA THR A 5 39.23 -4.44 2.24
C THR A 5 38.20 -5.29 1.49
N VAL A 6 38.58 -6.49 1.02
CA VAL A 6 37.65 -7.41 0.35
C VAL A 6 36.54 -7.87 1.30
N PHE A 7 36.87 -8.24 2.54
CA PHE A 7 35.85 -8.63 3.54
C PHE A 7 34.88 -7.50 3.89
N VAL A 8 35.40 -6.28 4.04
CA VAL A 8 34.58 -5.09 4.30
C VAL A 8 33.64 -4.82 3.12
N LEU A 9 34.15 -4.87 1.88
CA LEU A 9 33.34 -4.66 0.68
C LEU A 9 32.23 -5.71 0.53
N VAL A 10 32.54 -6.99 0.76
CA VAL A 10 31.53 -8.08 0.68
C VAL A 10 30.42 -7.90 1.73
N ALA A 11 30.75 -7.47 2.96
CA ALA A 11 29.75 -7.22 3.99
C ALA A 11 28.79 -6.07 3.64
N PHE A 12 29.29 -4.97 3.06
CA PHE A 12 28.45 -3.84 2.62
C PHE A 12 27.49 -4.23 1.49
N ILE A 13 27.93 -5.05 0.54
CA ILE A 13 27.08 -5.50 -0.58
C ILE A 13 25.95 -6.43 -0.08
N ILE A 14 26.25 -7.33 0.87
CA ILE A 14 25.25 -8.25 1.45
C ILE A 14 24.22 -7.47 2.29
N MET A 15 24.65 -6.52 3.12
CA MET A 15 23.72 -5.68 3.89
C MET A 15 22.88 -4.75 3.01
N GLY A 16 23.41 -4.25 1.89
CA GLY A 16 22.70 -3.36 0.98
C GLY A 16 21.58 -4.05 0.17
N LEU A 17 21.73 -5.33 -0.16
CA LEU A 17 20.74 -6.10 -0.92
C LEU A 17 19.49 -6.45 -0.10
N GLU A 18 19.61 -6.64 1.23
CA GLU A 18 18.49 -6.88 2.14
C GLU A 18 17.64 -5.62 2.42
N VAL A 19 18.23 -4.43 2.32
CA VAL A 19 17.52 -3.15 2.52
C VAL A 19 16.53 -2.85 1.38
N ALA A 20 16.61 -3.56 0.25
CA ALA A 20 15.70 -3.41 -0.88
C ALA A 20 14.27 -3.95 -0.61
N CYS A 21 14.10 -4.82 0.39
CA CYS A 21 12.80 -5.41 0.73
C CYS A 21 12.07 -4.66 1.86
N ALA A 22 12.80 -3.98 2.76
CA ALA A 22 12.20 -3.17 3.83
C ALA A 22 11.74 -1.78 3.35
N GLN A 23 12.27 -1.31 2.22
CA GLN A 23 11.93 -0.02 1.63
C GLN A 23 10.88 -0.08 0.53
N ARG A 24 10.28 -1.24 0.20
CA ARG A 24 9.07 -1.17 -0.65
C ARG A 24 8.01 -0.45 0.17
N PRO A 25 7.70 0.83 -0.14
CA PRO A 25 6.52 1.42 0.46
C PRO A 25 5.38 0.49 0.03
N PRO A 26 4.39 0.17 0.88
CA PRO A 26 3.19 -0.50 0.40
C PRO A 26 2.77 0.26 -0.85
N ILE A 27 2.62 -0.42 -1.99
CA ILE A 27 2.41 0.17 -3.32
C ILE A 27 1.25 1.15 -3.21
N ARG A 28 1.57 2.39 -2.85
CA ARG A 28 0.63 3.47 -2.63
C ARG A 28 0.73 4.23 -3.93
N GLY A 29 0.20 3.60 -4.98
CA GLY A 29 -0.24 4.34 -6.16
C GLY A 29 -1.06 5.55 -5.69
N LYS A 30 -1.00 6.64 -6.45
CA LYS A 30 -1.59 7.97 -6.16
C LYS A 30 -2.67 7.91 -5.08
N GLN A 31 -2.34 8.35 -3.86
CA GLN A 31 -3.24 8.19 -2.72
C GLN A 31 -4.37 9.22 -2.79
N ARG A 32 -5.61 8.75 -2.82
CA ARG A 32 -6.80 9.56 -2.58
C ARG A 32 -7.05 9.72 -1.07
N PRO A 33 -7.71 10.80 -0.62
CA PRO A 33 -8.07 10.98 0.78
C PRO A 33 -8.85 9.79 1.36
N GLY A 34 -8.73 9.60 2.67
CA GLY A 34 -9.41 8.54 3.42
C GLY A 34 -8.56 7.28 3.62
N PHE A 35 -9.09 6.35 4.41
CA PHE A 35 -8.42 5.11 4.82
C PHE A 35 -9.08 3.89 4.19
N CYS A 36 -8.32 2.80 4.06
CA CYS A 36 -8.92 1.52 3.70
C CYS A 36 -9.81 1.03 4.86
N PRO A 37 -11.01 0.50 4.56
CA PRO A 37 -11.83 -0.12 5.60
C PRO A 37 -11.09 -1.31 6.20
N GLU A 38 -11.32 -1.55 7.48
CA GLU A 38 -10.76 -2.73 8.15
C GLU A 38 -11.33 -3.99 7.49
N VAL A 39 -10.44 -4.86 7.00
CA VAL A 39 -10.83 -6.14 6.41
C VAL A 39 -10.87 -7.16 7.56
N PRO A 40 -11.99 -7.88 7.76
CA PRO A 40 -12.05 -8.94 8.75
C PRO A 40 -10.94 -9.97 8.50
N LYS A 41 -10.17 -10.30 9.53
CA LYS A 41 -9.03 -11.21 9.43
C LYS A 41 -9.43 -12.61 8.94
N ASP A 42 -10.69 -13.00 9.17
CA ASP A 42 -11.26 -14.30 8.81
C ASP A 42 -11.86 -14.37 7.39
N SER A 43 -11.72 -13.31 6.60
CA SER A 43 -12.14 -13.31 5.19
C SER A 43 -10.95 -13.05 4.28
N PRO A 44 -10.11 -14.07 4.01
CA PRO A 44 -9.11 -13.96 2.95
C PRO A 44 -9.86 -13.63 1.66
N GLY A 45 -9.66 -12.43 1.14
CA GLY A 45 -10.25 -12.05 -0.14
C GLY A 45 -9.65 -12.88 -1.27
N ILE A 46 -10.30 -12.85 -2.43
CA ILE A 46 -9.75 -13.48 -3.63
C ILE A 46 -8.32 -12.95 -3.87
N CYS A 47 -7.36 -13.85 -4.03
CA CYS A 47 -5.97 -13.52 -4.34
C CYS A 47 -5.85 -13.08 -5.80
N LEU A 48 -6.33 -11.87 -6.06
CA LEU A 48 -6.29 -11.22 -7.35
C LEU A 48 -5.81 -9.78 -7.15
N ASN A 49 -4.94 -9.32 -8.05
CA ASN A 49 -4.52 -7.93 -8.10
C ASN A 49 -5.47 -7.15 -9.02
N GLY A 50 -6.65 -6.79 -8.52
CA GLY A 50 -7.66 -6.06 -9.27
C GLY A 50 -7.36 -4.57 -9.46
N CYS A 51 -6.34 -4.04 -8.78
CA CYS A 51 -5.88 -2.66 -8.90
C CYS A 51 -4.40 -2.55 -8.50
N SER A 52 -3.71 -1.52 -9.04
CA SER A 52 -2.32 -1.21 -8.71
C SER A 52 -2.17 0.10 -7.93
N GLY A 53 -3.26 0.85 -7.76
CA GLY A 53 -3.32 2.13 -7.06
C GLY A 53 -4.73 2.71 -7.08
N ASP A 54 -4.97 3.77 -6.32
CA ASP A 54 -6.34 4.35 -6.23
C ASP A 54 -6.83 4.87 -7.60
N ASP A 55 -5.91 5.26 -8.50
CA ASP A 55 -6.23 5.68 -9.87
C ASP A 55 -6.72 4.54 -10.77
N SER A 56 -6.34 3.29 -10.48
CA SER A 56 -6.90 2.11 -11.16
C SER A 56 -8.36 1.87 -10.76
N CYS A 57 -8.82 2.50 -9.68
CA CYS A 57 -10.18 2.36 -9.18
C CYS A 57 -11.09 3.49 -9.66
N PRO A 58 -12.41 3.21 -9.80
CA PRO A 58 -13.42 4.24 -10.06
C PRO A 58 -13.30 5.43 -9.11
N LYS A 59 -13.77 6.59 -9.55
CA LYS A 59 -13.68 7.85 -8.78
C LYS A 59 -14.25 7.66 -7.36
N GLY A 60 -13.50 8.09 -6.35
CA GLY A 60 -13.90 7.99 -4.94
C GLY A 60 -13.64 6.63 -4.29
N MET A 61 -12.96 5.70 -4.96
CA MET A 61 -12.50 4.43 -4.38
C MET A 61 -10.99 4.42 -4.17
N LYS A 62 -10.54 3.56 -3.25
CA LYS A 62 -9.14 3.28 -2.94
C LYS A 62 -8.79 1.84 -3.26
N CYS A 63 -7.55 1.62 -3.69
CA CYS A 63 -6.99 0.29 -3.90
C CYS A 63 -6.44 -0.24 -2.58
N CYS A 64 -7.13 -1.22 -2.00
CA CYS A 64 -6.85 -1.73 -0.67
C CYS A 64 -6.38 -3.19 -0.73
N SER A 65 -5.39 -3.52 0.10
CA SER A 65 -4.97 -4.91 0.26
C SER A 65 -6.04 -5.70 1.00
N ASN A 66 -6.31 -6.91 0.55
CA ASN A 66 -7.19 -7.87 1.21
C ASN A 66 -6.40 -9.04 1.84
N GLY A 67 -5.09 -8.87 2.06
CA GLY A 67 -4.18 -9.91 2.53
C GLY A 67 -3.23 -10.38 1.43
N CYS A 68 -3.73 -11.07 0.39
CA CYS A 68 -2.91 -11.62 -0.70
C CYS A 68 -2.98 -10.84 -2.02
N GLY A 69 -4.03 -10.03 -2.22
CA GLY A 69 -4.25 -9.25 -3.44
C GLY A 69 -4.68 -7.81 -3.14
N TYR A 70 -5.21 -7.15 -4.16
CA TYR A 70 -5.63 -5.76 -4.12
C TYR A 70 -7.01 -5.59 -4.74
N ILE A 71 -7.89 -4.87 -4.05
CA ILE A 71 -9.27 -4.66 -4.48
C ILE A 71 -9.71 -3.22 -4.23
N CYS A 72 -10.52 -2.67 -5.13
CA CYS A 72 -11.11 -1.35 -4.96
C CYS A 72 -12.17 -1.39 -3.85
N LYS A 73 -12.00 -0.54 -2.83
CA LYS A 73 -12.94 -0.36 -1.72
C LYS A 73 -13.30 1.11 -1.55
N LYS A 74 -14.48 1.36 -0.99
CA LYS A 74 -14.85 2.71 -0.55
C LYS A 74 -13.97 3.11 0.65
N PRO A 75 -13.43 4.33 0.66
CA PRO A 75 -12.65 4.83 1.79
C PRO A 75 -13.53 5.03 3.02
N VAL A 76 -12.90 4.93 4.19
CA VAL A 76 -13.46 5.40 5.47
C VAL A 76 -12.78 6.71 5.86
N PHE A 77 -13.56 7.65 6.40
CA PHE A 77 -13.07 8.93 6.90
C PHE A 77 -13.33 9.01 8.41
N LYS A 78 -12.35 9.50 9.18
CA LYS A 78 -12.47 9.62 10.63
C LYS A 78 -13.47 10.74 10.94
N GLY A 79 -14.74 10.36 11.18
CA GLY A 79 -15.86 11.26 11.38
C GLY A 79 -17.21 10.77 10.84
N ASP A 80 -17.25 9.70 10.05
CA ASP A 80 -18.49 9.23 9.40
C ASP A 80 -19.15 8.09 10.19
N SER A 81 -19.90 8.44 11.23
CA SER A 81 -20.90 7.56 11.85
C SER A 81 -22.09 7.38 10.90
N GLY A 82 -21.91 6.59 9.84
CA GLY A 82 -22.98 6.05 9.00
C GLY A 82 -23.90 7.09 8.33
N GLY A 83 -23.49 7.64 7.19
CA GLY A 83 -24.38 8.54 6.45
C GLY A 83 -24.01 8.76 4.99
N ARG A 84 -24.53 7.90 4.12
CA ARG A 84 -24.87 8.14 2.70
C ARG A 84 -24.43 9.51 2.11
N GLY A 85 -23.24 9.52 1.48
CA GLY A 85 -22.91 10.27 0.27
C GLY A 85 -22.74 11.78 0.38
N LYS A 86 -21.49 12.25 0.24
CA LYS A 86 -21.16 13.38 -0.64
C LYS A 86 -19.88 13.10 -1.43
N ALA A 87 -20.00 13.19 -2.74
CA ALA A 87 -18.88 13.33 -3.65
C ALA A 87 -18.45 14.80 -3.64
N GLY A 88 -17.15 15.05 -3.44
CA GLY A 88 -16.51 16.34 -3.72
C GLY A 88 -16.13 17.19 -2.50
N LEU A 89 -15.22 18.14 -2.77
CA LEU A 89 -14.54 19.14 -1.92
C LEU A 89 -13.27 18.62 -1.20
N GLU A 90 -12.04 19.12 -1.39
CA GLU A 90 -11.39 20.26 -2.10
C GLU A 90 -9.94 19.82 -2.36
N VAL A 91 -9.23 19.99 -3.48
CA VAL A 91 -8.87 21.15 -4.32
C VAL A 91 -8.42 22.38 -3.53
N TYR A 92 -7.12 22.41 -3.23
CA TYR A 92 -6.31 23.62 -3.31
C TYR A 92 -5.31 23.44 -4.44
#